data_AF-A0A1I7HGY8-F1
#
_entry.id   AF-A0A1I7HGY8-F1
#
_cell.length_a   1.000
_cell.length_b   1.000
_cell.length_c   1.000
_cell.angle_alpha   90.00
_cell.angle_beta   90.00
_cell.angle_gamma   90.00
#
_symmetry.space_group_name_H-M   'P 1'
#
loop_
_entity.id
_entity.type
_entity.pdbx_description
1 polymer ?
#
loop_
_entity_poly.entity_id
_entity_poly.type
_entity_poly.pdbx_seq_one_letter_code
_entity_poly.pdbx_strand_id
1 'polypeptide(L)'
;MSIHSRIEELKRRIKKYRKYIRELEELYRQTEGGFKKIERNVQIPEEAYDLSRADKWRGILKDEGKRLKDMTISNIKKDQALTSDFMSDILVTIENLHKLIQDCEEEIEELEAMLYAPAEQQM
;
A
#
# COMPACT_ATOMS: atom_id res chain seq x y z
N MET A 1 2.45 37.15 1.16
CA MET A 1 1.63 36.33 2.09
C MET A 1 2.05 36.67 3.51
N SER A 2 1.12 36.78 4.47
CA SER A 2 1.47 36.95 5.88
C SER A 2 1.94 35.62 6.48
N ILE A 3 2.77 35.68 7.53
CA ILE A 3 3.21 34.48 8.26
C ILE A 3 2.01 33.64 8.71
N HIS A 4 0.95 34.29 9.21
CA HIS A 4 -0.30 33.62 9.60
C HIS A 4 -0.96 32.90 8.42
N SER A 5 -1.03 33.53 7.24
CA SER A 5 -1.62 32.89 6.05
C SER A 5 -0.83 31.67 5.59
N ARG A 6 0.49 31.67 5.77
CA ARG A 6 1.37 30.55 5.45
C ARG A 6 1.20 29.39 6.43
N ILE A 7 1.17 29.67 7.73
CA ILE A 7 0.89 28.65 8.77
C ILE A 7 -0.45 27.97 8.50
N GLU A 8 -1.50 28.72 8.16
CA GLU A 8 -2.81 28.14 7.83
C GLU A 8 -2.82 27.34 6.51
N GLU A 9 -1.97 27.67 5.55
CA GLU A 9 -1.76 26.84 4.36
C GLU A 9 -1.10 25.50 4.73
N LEU A 10 -0.03 25.52 5.54
CA LEU A 10 0.69 24.34 5.99
C LEU A 10 -0.21 23.41 6.82
N LYS A 11 -1.00 23.96 7.76
CA LYS A 11 -2.00 23.20 8.54
C LYS A 11 -3.03 22.52 7.64
N ARG A 12 -3.48 23.20 6.57
CA ARG A 12 -4.39 22.60 5.56
C ARG A 12 -3.72 21.48 4.78
N ARG A 13 -2.45 21.62 4.40
CA ARG A 13 -1.66 20.56 3.73
C ARG A 13 -1.51 19.34 4.65
N ILE A 14 -1.13 19.52 5.91
CA ILE A 14 -1.05 18.45 6.91
C ILE A 14 -2.38 17.70 7.01
N LYS A 15 -3.50 18.43 7.14
CA LYS A 15 -4.83 17.81 7.18
C LYS A 15 -5.14 16.97 5.93
N LYS A 16 -4.71 17.44 4.76
CA LYS A 16 -4.87 16.73 3.48
C LYS A 16 -4.00 15.47 3.43
N TYR A 17 -2.73 15.54 3.83
CA TYR A 17 -1.85 14.38 3.88
C TYR A 17 -2.34 13.33 4.88
N ARG A 18 -2.78 13.73 6.07
CA ARG A 18 -3.41 12.81 7.05
C ARG A 18 -4.69 12.15 6.52
N LYS A 19 -5.44 12.84 5.64
CA LYS A 19 -6.58 12.21 4.95
C LYS A 19 -6.11 11.13 3.96
N TYR A 20 -5.10 11.42 3.15
CA TYR A 20 -4.56 10.45 2.20
C TYR A 20 -3.94 9.23 2.89
N ILE A 21 -3.24 9.41 4.01
CA ILE A 21 -2.72 8.28 4.80
C ILE A 21 -3.87 7.35 5.20
N ARG A 22 -4.97 7.89 5.75
CA ARG A 22 -6.13 7.06 6.15
C ARG A 22 -6.76 6.32 4.97
N GLU A 23 -6.86 6.95 3.81
CA GLU A 23 -7.39 6.32 2.60
C GLU A 23 -6.49 5.18 2.11
N LEU A 24 -5.17 5.39 2.16
CA LEU A 24 -4.17 4.39 1.79
C LEU A 24 -4.12 3.22 2.78
N GLU A 25 -4.20 3.48 4.08
CA GLU A 25 -4.26 2.44 5.11
C GLU A 25 -5.52 1.57 4.97
N GLU A 26 -6.67 2.18 4.65
CA GLU A 26 -7.89 1.44 4.39
C GLU A 26 -7.78 0.58 3.14
N LEU A 27 -7.22 1.13 2.05
CA LEU A 27 -6.97 0.38 0.82
C LEU A 27 -6.02 -0.80 1.05
N TYR A 28 -4.96 -0.59 1.83
CA TYR A 28 -4.03 -1.65 2.21
C TYR A 28 -4.75 -2.77 2.96
N ARG A 29 -5.55 -2.45 4.00
CA ARG A 29 -6.31 -3.45 4.78
C ARG A 29 -7.26 -4.25 3.91
N GLN A 30 -7.99 -3.60 3.01
CA GLN A 30 -8.91 -4.27 2.09
C GLN A 30 -8.17 -5.23 1.15
N THR A 31 -7.04 -4.77 0.60
CA THR A 31 -6.20 -5.55 -0.32
C THR A 31 -5.56 -6.74 0.38
N GLU A 32 -5.00 -6.55 1.58
CA GLU A 32 -4.40 -7.60 2.39
C GLU A 32 -5.43 -8.70 2.76
N GLY A 33 -6.65 -8.30 3.10
CA GLY A 33 -7.74 -9.23 3.39
C GLY A 33 -8.13 -10.10 2.19
N GLY A 34 -8.13 -9.52 0.98
CA GLY A 34 -8.33 -10.25 -0.28
C GLY A 34 -7.16 -11.19 -0.59
N PHE A 35 -5.93 -10.69 -0.47
CA PHE A 35 -4.70 -11.42 -0.72
C PHE A 35 -4.59 -12.70 0.13
N LYS A 36 -4.78 -12.57 1.45
CA LYS A 36 -4.74 -13.71 2.39
C LYS A 36 -5.84 -14.75 2.14
N LYS A 37 -7.01 -14.32 1.63
CA LYS A 37 -8.09 -15.25 1.26
C LYS A 37 -7.74 -16.07 0.02
N ILE A 38 -7.13 -15.46 -1.00
CA ILE A 38 -6.71 -16.16 -2.22
C ILE A 38 -5.60 -17.16 -1.90
N GLU A 39 -4.60 -16.74 -1.13
CA GLU A 39 -3.50 -17.60 -0.68
C GLU A 39 -4.00 -18.84 0.07
N ARG A 40 -4.90 -18.65 1.05
CA ARG A 40 -5.45 -19.75 1.87
C ARG A 40 -6.46 -20.65 1.15
N ASN A 41 -7.34 -20.07 0.34
CA ASN A 41 -8.48 -20.81 -0.21
C ASN A 41 -8.20 -21.42 -1.58
N VAL A 42 -7.20 -20.93 -2.31
CA VAL A 42 -6.93 -21.35 -3.70
C VAL A 42 -5.54 -21.95 -3.81
N GLN A 43 -4.50 -21.24 -3.39
CA GLN A 43 -3.12 -21.66 -3.64
C GLN A 43 -2.72 -22.89 -2.81
N ILE A 44 -2.97 -22.87 -1.49
CA ILE A 44 -2.63 -24.00 -0.60
C ILE A 44 -3.40 -25.29 -0.96
N PRO A 45 -4.73 -25.26 -1.19
CA PRO A 45 -5.47 -26.46 -1.56
C PRO A 45 -5.13 -27.00 -2.96
N GLU A 46 -4.79 -26.14 -3.92
CA GLU A 46 -4.39 -26.59 -5.26
C GLU A 46 -3.00 -27.24 -5.29
N GLU A 47 -2.04 -26.74 -4.51
CA GLU A 47 -0.74 -27.38 -4.33
C GLU A 47 -0.88 -28.78 -3.71
N ALA A 48 -1.93 -29.01 -2.91
CA ALA A 48 -2.26 -30.31 -2.32
C ALA A 48 -3.02 -31.29 -3.25
N TYR A 49 -3.54 -30.83 -4.40
CA TYR A 49 -4.39 -31.65 -5.27
C TYR A 49 -3.56 -32.52 -6.23
N ASP A 50 -3.36 -33.80 -5.88
CA ASP A 50 -2.65 -34.80 -6.69
C ASP A 50 -3.58 -35.51 -7.70
N LEU A 51 -3.39 -35.20 -8.99
CA LEU A 51 -4.12 -35.80 -10.11
C LEU A 51 -3.50 -37.12 -10.61
N SER A 52 -2.53 -37.71 -9.89
CA SER A 52 -1.78 -38.88 -10.34
C SER A 52 -2.63 -40.15 -10.53
N ARG A 53 -3.79 -40.28 -9.87
CA ARG A 53 -4.54 -41.55 -9.72
C ARG A 53 -5.65 -41.84 -10.74
N ALA A 54 -5.42 -41.61 -12.02
CA ALA A 54 -6.50 -41.71 -13.01
C ALA A 54 -6.07 -42.41 -14.32
N ASP A 55 -6.69 -43.57 -14.61
CA ASP A 55 -6.31 -44.58 -15.62
C ASP A 55 -6.32 -44.16 -17.10
N LYS A 56 -5.60 -44.97 -17.91
CA LYS A 56 -5.10 -44.83 -19.30
C LYS A 56 -6.00 -44.20 -20.39
N TRP A 57 -7.31 -44.05 -20.24
CA TRP A 57 -8.14 -43.25 -21.16
C TRP A 57 -8.09 -41.75 -20.85
N ARG A 58 -7.50 -41.38 -19.71
CA ARG A 58 -7.37 -40.02 -19.20
C ARG A 58 -6.07 -39.32 -19.58
N GLY A 59 -5.16 -39.91 -20.37
CA GLY A 59 -3.85 -39.30 -20.65
C GLY A 59 -3.93 -37.87 -21.19
N ILE A 60 -4.64 -37.66 -22.30
CA ILE A 60 -4.78 -36.33 -22.94
C ILE A 60 -5.60 -35.37 -22.08
N LEU A 61 -6.68 -35.84 -21.43
CA LEU A 61 -7.50 -35.02 -20.53
C LEU A 61 -6.78 -34.67 -19.23
N LYS A 62 -5.90 -35.54 -18.75
CA LYS A 62 -5.04 -35.32 -17.57
C LYS A 62 -3.90 -34.38 -17.90
N ASP A 63 -3.33 -34.47 -19.10
CA ASP A 63 -2.29 -33.57 -19.56
C ASP A 63 -2.86 -32.17 -19.82
N GLU A 64 -4.03 -32.05 -20.47
CA GLU A 64 -4.71 -30.76 -20.64
C GLU A 64 -5.20 -30.21 -19.30
N GLY A 65 -5.74 -31.05 -18.42
CA GLY A 65 -6.13 -30.67 -17.07
C GLY A 65 -4.94 -30.18 -16.23
N LYS A 66 -3.79 -30.85 -16.34
CA LYS A 66 -2.54 -30.41 -15.70
C LYS A 66 -2.04 -29.10 -16.29
N ARG A 67 -2.09 -28.93 -17.62
CA ARG A 67 -1.69 -27.69 -18.30
C ARG A 67 -2.55 -26.51 -17.88
N LEU A 68 -3.87 -26.70 -17.82
CA LEU A 68 -4.83 -25.69 -17.34
C LEU A 68 -4.62 -25.36 -15.87
N LYS A 69 -4.33 -26.38 -15.04
CA LYS A 69 -3.96 -26.19 -13.63
C LYS A 69 -2.68 -25.36 -13.50
N ASP A 70 -1.60 -25.77 -14.16
CA ASP A 70 -0.30 -25.10 -14.09
C ASP A 70 -0.41 -23.64 -14.60
N MET A 71 -1.17 -23.40 -15.67
CA MET A 71 -1.49 -22.04 -16.14
C MET A 71 -2.25 -21.22 -15.10
N THR A 72 -3.27 -21.80 -14.47
CA THR A 72 -4.08 -21.11 -13.45
C THR A 72 -3.23 -20.74 -12.24
N ILE A 73 -2.42 -21.68 -11.74
CA ILE A 73 -1.48 -21.45 -10.64
C ILE A 73 -0.48 -20.36 -11.01
N SER A 74 0.09 -20.42 -12.22
CA SER A 74 1.06 -19.42 -12.68
C SER A 74 0.45 -18.02 -12.72
N ASN A 75 -0.79 -17.88 -13.20
CA ASN A 75 -1.49 -16.60 -13.25
C ASN A 75 -1.81 -16.08 -11.85
N ILE A 76 -2.32 -16.94 -10.96
CA ILE A 76 -2.58 -16.57 -9.56
C ILE A 76 -1.32 -16.09 -8.87
N LYS A 77 -0.19 -16.81 -9.03
CA LYS A 77 1.10 -16.41 -8.45
C LYS A 77 1.58 -15.06 -8.98
N LYS A 78 1.40 -14.81 -10.28
CA LYS A 78 1.74 -13.53 -10.90
C LYS A 78 0.89 -12.38 -10.34
N ASP A 79 -0.43 -12.57 -10.26
CA ASP A 79 -1.35 -11.54 -9.78
C ASP A 79 -1.15 -11.28 -8.27
N GLN A 80 -0.79 -12.30 -7.50
CA GLN A 80 -0.37 -12.16 -6.11
C GLN A 80 0.93 -11.36 -5.97
N ALA A 81 1.94 -11.63 -6.81
CA ALA A 81 3.17 -10.85 -6.79
C ALA A 81 2.89 -9.36 -7.08
N LEU A 82 2.10 -9.07 -8.11
CA LEU A 82 1.68 -7.69 -8.42
C LEU A 82 0.92 -7.04 -7.27
N THR A 83 0.06 -7.80 -6.59
CA THR A 83 -0.69 -7.31 -5.41
C THR A 83 0.25 -7.02 -4.23
N SER A 84 1.26 -7.86 -4.03
CA SER A 84 2.30 -7.65 -3.01
C SER A 84 3.11 -6.39 -3.29
N ASP A 85 3.55 -6.19 -4.54
CA ASP A 85 4.28 -5.00 -4.96
C ASP A 85 3.45 -3.74 -4.74
N PHE A 86 2.18 -3.76 -5.16
CA PHE A 86 1.24 -2.65 -4.93
C PHE A 86 1.05 -2.33 -3.45
N MET A 87 0.93 -3.35 -2.58
CA MET A 87 0.86 -3.14 -1.13
C MET A 87 2.15 -2.53 -0.57
N SER A 88 3.31 -2.90 -1.11
CA SER A 88 4.59 -2.29 -0.74
C SER A 88 4.65 -0.81 -1.15
N ASP A 89 4.20 -0.49 -2.37
CA ASP A 89 4.13 0.89 -2.87
C ASP A 89 3.21 1.78 -2.02
N ILE A 90 2.10 1.23 -1.52
CA ILE A 90 1.23 1.92 -0.57
C ILE A 90 1.99 2.31 0.70
N LEU A 91 2.75 1.38 1.30
CA LEU A 91 3.51 1.63 2.52
C LEU A 91 4.58 2.70 2.31
N VAL A 92 5.33 2.61 1.21
CA VAL A 92 6.33 3.64 0.83
C VAL A 92 5.67 5.01 0.65
N THR A 93 4.48 5.05 0.04
CA THR A 93 3.73 6.30 -0.14
C THR A 93 3.28 6.89 1.19
N ILE A 94 2.84 6.06 2.15
CA ILE A 94 2.48 6.50 3.51
C ILE A 94 3.70 7.09 4.23
N GLU A 95 4.87 6.43 4.15
CA GLU A 95 6.10 6.96 4.74
C GLU A 95 6.49 8.32 4.15
N ASN A 96 6.37 8.49 2.83
CA ASN A 96 6.64 9.77 2.17
C ASN A 96 5.64 10.86 2.60
N LEU A 97 4.37 10.52 2.80
CA LEU A 97 3.38 11.46 3.33
C LEU A 97 3.68 11.88 4.77
N HIS A 98 4.21 10.98 5.60
CA HIS A 98 4.66 11.31 6.95
C HIS A 98 5.84 12.29 6.93
N LYS A 99 6.83 12.10 6.04
CA LYS A 99 7.93 13.06 5.86
C LYS A 99 7.41 14.44 5.44
N LEU A 100 6.49 14.49 4.48
CA LEU A 100 5.88 15.76 4.06
C LEU A 100 5.09 16.46 5.17
N ILE A 101 4.51 15.70 6.11
CA ILE A 101 3.87 16.27 7.30
C ILE A 101 4.94 16.86 8.23
N GLN A 102 6.02 16.13 8.48
CA GLN A 102 7.13 16.59 9.31
C GLN A 102 7.73 17.89 8.76
N ASP A 103 8.03 17.96 7.46
CA ASP A 103 8.55 19.18 6.82
C ASP A 103 7.60 20.38 7.02
N CYS A 104 6.28 20.14 6.95
CA CYS A 104 5.29 21.20 7.19
C CYS A 104 5.22 21.60 8.67
N GLU A 105 5.39 20.66 9.60
CA GLU A 105 5.38 20.91 11.05
C GLU A 105 6.64 21.70 11.47
N GLU A 106 7.81 21.35 10.93
CA GLU A 106 9.06 22.10 11.11
C GLU A 106 8.96 23.53 10.56
N GLU A 107 8.42 23.72 9.35
CA GLU A 107 8.21 25.06 8.78
C GLU A 107 7.23 25.90 9.63
N ILE A 108 6.18 25.28 10.20
CA ILE A 108 5.27 25.97 11.11
C ILE A 108 6.02 26.43 12.37
N GLU A 109 6.84 25.58 12.96
CA GLU A 109 7.61 25.90 14.17
C GLU A 109 8.56 27.07 13.94
N GLU A 110 9.28 27.09 12.81
CA GLU A 110 10.15 28.21 12.41
C GLU A 110 9.35 29.51 12.25
N LEU A 111 8.21 29.46 11.57
CA LEU A 111 7.35 30.61 11.35
C LEU A 111 6.71 31.14 12.64
N GLU A 112 6.33 30.25 13.56
CA GLU A 112 5.85 30.61 14.89
C GLU A 112 6.97 31.25 15.71
N ALA A 113 8.20 30.71 15.68
CA ALA A 113 9.35 31.30 16.35
C ALA A 113 9.63 32.74 15.85
N MET A 114 9.49 33.01 14.55
CA MET A 114 9.63 34.37 14.00
C MET A 114 8.55 35.35 14.48
N LEU A 115 7.35 34.86 14.84
CA LEU A 115 6.28 35.69 15.40
C LEU A 115 6.51 36.03 16.88
N TYR A 116 7.16 35.12 17.62
CA TYR A 116 7.38 35.24 19.06
C TYR A 116 8.80 35.69 19.43
N ALA A 117 9.72 35.80 18.47
CA ALA A 117 11.03 36.38 18.69
C ALA A 117 10.87 37.86 19.10
N PRO A 118 11.28 38.25 20.32
CA PRO A 118 11.15 39.62 20.77
C PRO A 118 11.97 40.56 19.87
N ALA A 119 11.48 41.79 19.68
CA ALA A 119 12.15 42.88 18.98
C ALA A 119 13.38 43.40 19.76
N GLU A 120 14.26 42.51 20.21
CA GLU A 120 15.52 42.84 20.86
C GLU A 120 16.64 42.92 19.81
N GLN A 121 16.61 43.98 18.99
CA GLN A 121 17.80 44.48 18.26
C GLN A 121 17.54 45.82 17.54
N GLN A 122 16.78 46.72 18.16
CA GLN A 122 16.78 48.15 17.81
C GLN A 122 16.81 49.00 19.07
N MET A 123 17.92 48.91 19.81
CA MET A 123 18.35 49.92 20.76
C MET A 123 19.87 50.06 20.70
#